data_AF-A0A5N6QGL7-F1
#
_entry.id   AF-A0A5N6QGL7-F1
#
_cell.length_a   1.000
_cell.length_b   1.000
_cell.length_c   1.000
_cell.angle_alpha   90.00
_cell.angle_beta   90.00
_cell.angle_gamma   90.00
#
_symmetry.space_group_name_H-M   'P 1'
#
loop_
_entity.id
_entity.type
_entity.pdbx_description
1 polymer ?
#
loop_
_entity_poly.entity_id
_entity_poly.type
_entity_poly.pdbx_seq_one_letter_code
_entity_poly.pdbx_strand_id
1 'polypeptide(L)'
;MVRSSGSAKHGSAKIVLTCVGLLGFALVADFLWASSSRFASSSYSSIASNWASPRHTSPNPVIFPNKDQPTKSRIEVHSHVDVYNFTDNTWGARFDMPKEMAHSHLGMATDGRYIYVVTGQYGPQCRGPTARTFVLDTETKQWRDLPPLPVPRYAPATQLWRGRLHVMGGSKENRHTPGLEHWSLAVKDGNALEKEWRTEISIPRGGPHRACIVVEDRLYVIGGQEGDFMAKPGSPIFKCSRRNEVVYSDVYMLDDEMKWKELPPMPKPDSHIEFAWVVVNNSIVIIGGTTEKHPVTKKMVLNGEVFRFNLDTLKWSVIGKLPYRVKTTLVGFWNGWLHFTSGQRDKGPDDPAPKKVVADMWRTKLKFIF
;
A
#
# COMPACT_ATOMS: atom_id res chain seq x y z
N MET A 1 -8.93 74.29 43.36
CA MET A 1 -7.53 74.65 43.02
C MET A 1 -7.14 73.85 41.79
N VAL A 2 -7.52 74.29 40.58
CA VAL A 2 -6.78 75.16 39.64
C VAL A 2 -5.45 74.56 39.16
N ARG A 3 -5.50 74.11 37.88
CA ARG A 3 -4.49 74.09 36.80
C ARG A 3 -3.05 74.49 37.15
N SER A 4 -2.07 73.77 36.59
CA SER A 4 -1.42 74.16 35.32
C SER A 4 -0.05 73.49 35.15
N SER A 5 0.31 73.37 33.87
CA SER A 5 1.58 72.96 33.28
C SER A 5 2.78 73.82 33.68
N GLY A 6 3.95 73.19 33.81
CA GLY A 6 5.27 73.83 33.79
C GLY A 6 6.18 73.16 32.76
N SER A 7 6.85 73.97 31.95
CA SER A 7 7.63 73.62 30.74
C SER A 7 9.14 73.89 30.95
N ALA A 8 9.94 73.36 30.02
CA ALA A 8 11.33 73.70 29.66
C ALA A 8 12.45 72.98 30.46
N LYS A 9 13.18 72.02 29.88
CA LYS A 9 14.22 72.05 28.81
C LYS A 9 15.63 72.34 29.36
N HIS A 10 16.53 71.35 29.33
CA HIS A 10 17.78 71.32 28.53
C HIS A 10 18.63 70.10 28.89
N GLY A 11 19.29 69.51 27.89
CA GLY A 11 20.35 68.51 28.09
C GLY A 11 20.34 67.39 27.06
N SER A 12 20.70 67.71 25.81
CA SER A 12 20.94 66.72 24.76
C SER A 12 22.29 66.05 24.99
N ALA A 13 22.29 64.74 25.24
CA ALA A 13 23.46 63.88 25.09
C ALA A 13 23.02 62.62 24.32
N LYS A 14 23.48 62.55 23.07
CA LYS A 14 23.26 61.43 22.16
C LYS A 14 23.96 60.19 22.71
N ILE A 15 23.20 59.21 23.18
CA ILE A 15 23.70 57.84 23.40
C ILE A 15 23.30 57.03 22.18
N VAL A 16 24.29 56.75 21.32
CA VAL A 16 24.20 55.70 20.31
C VAL A 16 24.52 54.40 21.04
N LEU A 17 23.49 53.67 21.47
CA LEU A 17 23.64 52.30 21.96
C LEU A 17 23.19 51.37 20.84
N THR A 18 24.17 50.78 20.16
CA THR A 18 23.95 49.70 19.21
C THR A 18 23.43 48.49 19.98
N CYS A 19 22.15 48.17 19.82
CA CYS A 19 21.55 46.92 20.29
C CYS A 19 22.14 45.73 19.51
N VAL A 20 23.27 45.19 19.95
CA VAL A 20 23.63 43.81 19.63
C VAL A 20 22.85 42.94 20.60
N GLY A 21 21.66 42.51 20.15
CA GLY A 21 20.81 41.59 20.87
C GLY A 21 21.56 40.31 21.21
N LEU A 22 21.42 39.91 22.48
CA LEU A 22 21.75 38.61 23.04
C LEU A 22 21.06 37.49 22.23
N LEU A 23 21.68 37.06 21.13
CA LEU A 23 21.43 35.80 20.44
C LEU A 23 22.53 34.82 20.83
N GLY A 24 22.56 34.44 22.10
CA GLY A 24 23.68 33.68 22.61
C GLY A 24 23.43 32.94 23.91
N PHE A 25 22.22 32.42 24.16
CA PHE A 25 21.99 31.41 25.20
C PHE A 25 20.76 30.52 24.98
N ALA A 26 20.34 30.30 23.72
CA ALA A 26 19.25 29.39 23.35
C ALA A 26 19.63 28.37 22.26
N LEU A 27 20.93 28.00 22.16
CA LEU A 27 21.42 27.10 21.11
C LEU A 27 22.37 26.00 21.60
N VAL A 28 22.36 25.70 22.90
CA VAL A 28 23.17 24.61 23.50
C VAL A 28 22.32 23.57 24.24
N ALA A 29 21.03 23.81 24.47
CA ALA A 29 20.14 22.80 25.07
C ALA A 29 19.51 21.83 24.04
N ASP A 30 19.43 22.21 22.75
CA ASP A 30 18.86 21.34 21.70
C ASP A 30 19.90 20.42 21.01
N PHE A 31 21.19 20.57 21.32
CA PHE A 31 22.26 19.76 20.71
C PHE A 31 22.64 18.52 21.53
N LEU A 32 22.10 18.37 22.74
CA LEU A 32 22.39 17.23 23.64
C LEU A 32 21.25 16.21 23.76
N TRP A 33 20.09 16.45 23.12
CA TRP A 33 19.08 15.40 22.88
C TRP A 33 19.26 14.71 21.51
N ALA A 34 20.04 15.30 20.61
CA ALA A 34 20.32 14.75 19.27
C ALA A 34 21.59 13.87 19.19
N SER A 35 22.28 13.62 20.31
CA SER A 35 23.53 12.84 20.36
C SER A 35 23.48 11.62 21.30
N SER A 36 22.30 11.24 21.77
CA SER A 36 22.06 9.96 22.45
C SER A 36 21.29 8.98 21.56
N SER A 37 21.66 8.91 20.27
CA SER A 37 21.50 7.68 19.48
C SER A 37 22.47 6.62 19.98
N ARG A 38 22.33 6.22 21.25
CA ARG A 38 22.70 4.87 21.64
C ARG A 38 21.73 3.99 20.85
N PHE A 39 22.23 3.45 19.75
CA PHE A 39 21.74 2.21 19.19
C PHE A 39 21.63 1.23 20.36
N ALA A 40 20.46 1.18 20.99
CA ALA A 40 20.05 0.01 21.70
C ALA A 40 19.99 -1.06 20.62
N SER A 41 21.06 -1.85 20.55
CA SER A 41 21.04 -3.17 19.95
C SER A 41 20.03 -4.00 20.74
N SER A 42 18.75 -3.74 20.49
CA SER A 42 17.70 -4.70 20.73
C SER A 42 18.12 -5.90 19.91
N SER A 43 18.49 -6.97 20.59
CA SER A 43 18.58 -8.31 20.02
C SER A 43 17.21 -8.66 19.45
N TYR A 44 16.95 -8.19 18.22
CA TYR A 44 15.81 -8.61 17.42
C TYR A 44 15.96 -10.11 17.20
N SER A 45 15.28 -10.91 18.04
CA SER A 45 14.92 -12.27 17.65
C SER A 45 13.98 -12.14 16.46
N SER A 46 14.56 -12.05 15.26
CA SER A 46 13.84 -11.83 14.02
C SER A 46 12.93 -13.02 13.75
N ILE A 47 11.63 -12.80 13.92
CA ILE A 47 10.59 -13.82 13.81
C ILE A 47 10.51 -14.33 12.36
N ALA A 48 10.70 -13.43 11.38
CA ALA A 48 10.70 -13.74 9.96
C ALA A 48 12.09 -13.54 9.33
N SER A 49 13.04 -14.41 9.66
CA SER A 49 14.40 -14.45 9.06
C SER A 49 14.72 -15.76 8.32
N ASN A 50 14.06 -16.86 8.69
CA ASN A 50 14.31 -18.20 8.12
C ASN A 50 13.34 -18.55 6.99
N TRP A 51 13.44 -17.83 5.88
CA TRP A 51 12.60 -18.06 4.70
C TRP A 51 13.04 -19.30 3.93
N ALA A 52 12.11 -20.23 3.74
CA ALA A 52 12.28 -21.38 2.86
C ALA A 52 11.64 -21.11 1.49
N SER A 53 12.34 -21.48 0.42
CA SER A 53 11.71 -21.65 -0.89
C SER A 53 11.26 -23.12 -1.03
N PRO A 54 10.06 -23.42 -1.57
CA PRO A 54 9.60 -24.79 -1.82
C PRO A 54 10.57 -25.63 -2.66
N ARG A 55 11.53 -24.98 -3.35
CA ARG A 55 12.63 -25.61 -4.11
C ARG A 55 13.49 -26.58 -3.29
N HIS A 56 13.46 -26.54 -1.96
CA HIS A 56 14.34 -27.38 -1.13
C HIS A 56 13.79 -28.77 -0.77
N THR A 57 12.59 -29.16 -1.21
CA THR A 57 12.03 -30.50 -0.88
C THR A 57 11.40 -31.26 -2.05
N SER A 58 11.60 -30.86 -3.31
CA SER A 58 11.12 -31.64 -4.46
C SER A 58 12.04 -31.50 -5.68
N PRO A 59 12.34 -32.57 -6.45
CA PRO A 59 13.43 -32.56 -7.43
C PRO A 59 13.16 -31.77 -8.71
N ASN A 60 11.94 -31.26 -8.93
CA ASN A 60 11.57 -30.66 -10.21
C ASN A 60 11.19 -29.17 -10.05
N PRO A 61 11.99 -28.23 -10.58
CA PRO A 61 11.55 -26.86 -10.70
C PRO A 61 10.40 -26.79 -11.71
N VAL A 62 9.21 -26.35 -11.28
CA VAL A 62 8.16 -25.95 -12.22
C VAL A 62 8.58 -24.61 -12.80
N ILE A 63 9.41 -24.70 -13.85
CA ILE A 63 9.76 -23.60 -14.74
C ILE A 63 8.54 -23.40 -15.65
N PHE A 64 7.97 -22.20 -15.67
CA PHE A 64 7.06 -21.82 -16.76
C PHE A 64 7.80 -22.06 -18.08
N PRO A 65 7.29 -22.88 -19.01
CA PRO A 65 7.89 -22.96 -20.34
C PRO A 65 7.65 -21.61 -21.02
N ASN A 66 8.65 -20.74 -20.97
CA ASN A 66 8.82 -19.70 -21.98
C ASN A 66 10.12 -20.00 -22.71
N LYS A 67 10.12 -21.08 -23.50
CA LYS A 67 11.25 -21.44 -24.36
C LYS A 67 11.13 -20.94 -25.80
N ASP A 68 10.04 -20.27 -26.18
CA ASP A 68 9.83 -19.86 -27.58
C ASP A 68 9.33 -18.41 -27.77
N GLN A 69 9.67 -17.47 -26.90
CA GLN A 69 9.48 -16.04 -27.21
C GLN A 69 10.79 -15.28 -27.34
N PRO A 70 11.00 -14.56 -28.46
CA PRO A 70 12.20 -13.76 -28.65
C PRO A 70 12.28 -12.67 -27.60
N THR A 71 13.50 -12.38 -27.16
CA THR A 71 13.86 -11.34 -26.21
C THR A 71 13.31 -9.97 -26.60
N LYS A 72 12.09 -9.64 -26.13
CA LYS A 72 11.60 -8.27 -26.04
C LYS A 72 11.15 -8.02 -24.61
N SER A 73 11.72 -6.99 -24.00
CA SER A 73 11.49 -6.52 -22.64
C SER A 73 10.10 -5.89 -22.45
N ARG A 74 9.03 -6.59 -22.87
CA ARG A 74 7.66 -6.13 -22.72
C ARG A 74 7.07 -6.79 -21.48
N ILE A 75 6.56 -5.98 -20.54
CA ILE A 75 5.70 -6.48 -19.47
C ILE A 75 4.43 -6.98 -20.17
N GLU A 76 4.20 -8.29 -20.16
CA GLU A 76 2.95 -8.89 -20.60
C GLU A 76 1.93 -8.76 -19.46
N VAL A 77 0.71 -8.35 -19.81
CA VAL A 77 -0.43 -8.44 -18.91
C VAL A 77 -1.22 -9.68 -19.29
N HIS A 78 -1.58 -10.47 -18.30
CA HIS A 78 -2.35 -11.69 -18.50
C HIS A 78 -3.83 -11.43 -18.24
N SER A 79 -4.68 -12.20 -18.93
CA SER A 79 -6.14 -12.11 -18.86
C SER A 79 -6.76 -13.42 -18.33
N HIS A 80 -6.12 -14.04 -17.34
CA HIS A 80 -6.58 -15.29 -16.72
C HIS A 80 -6.36 -15.29 -15.20
N VAL A 81 -7.07 -16.19 -14.53
CA VAL A 81 -6.90 -16.55 -13.12
C VAL A 81 -6.06 -17.82 -13.04
N ASP A 82 -5.05 -17.84 -12.17
CA ASP A 82 -4.29 -19.02 -11.78
C ASP A 82 -4.58 -19.37 -10.33
N VAL A 83 -4.79 -20.67 -10.04
CA VAL A 83 -5.08 -21.16 -8.68
C VAL A 83 -3.89 -21.97 -8.17
N TYR A 84 -3.34 -21.59 -7.02
CA TYR A 84 -2.28 -22.34 -6.34
C TYR A 84 -2.83 -23.15 -5.17
N ASN A 85 -2.50 -24.45 -5.11
CA ASN A 85 -2.86 -25.33 -4.03
C ASN A 85 -1.72 -25.43 -3.00
N PHE A 86 -1.98 -24.95 -1.77
CA PHE A 86 -0.99 -24.99 -0.70
C PHE A 86 -0.72 -26.40 -0.14
N THR A 87 -1.64 -27.34 -0.32
CA THR A 87 -1.52 -28.71 0.22
C THR A 87 -0.47 -29.52 -0.54
N ASP A 88 -0.54 -29.52 -1.87
CA ASP A 88 0.38 -30.27 -2.75
C ASP A 88 1.50 -29.40 -3.36
N ASN A 89 1.45 -28.07 -3.15
CA ASN A 89 2.38 -27.08 -3.68
C ASN A 89 2.41 -27.01 -5.21
N THR A 90 1.24 -27.08 -5.84
CA THR A 90 1.12 -27.02 -7.30
C THR A 90 0.20 -25.91 -7.78
N TRP A 91 0.46 -25.39 -8.99
CA TRP A 91 -0.50 -24.59 -9.73
C TRP A 91 -1.51 -25.53 -10.37
N GLY A 92 -2.79 -25.30 -10.10
CA GLY A 92 -3.92 -26.10 -10.57
C GLY A 92 -4.69 -25.42 -11.68
N ALA A 93 -5.95 -25.06 -11.39
CA ALA A 93 -6.86 -24.50 -12.39
C ALA A 93 -6.36 -23.17 -12.97
N ARG A 94 -6.60 -23.01 -14.28
CA ARG A 94 -6.46 -21.76 -15.02
C ARG A 94 -7.71 -21.52 -15.85
N PHE A 95 -8.25 -20.30 -15.80
CA PHE A 95 -9.42 -19.92 -16.59
C PHE A 95 -9.42 -18.42 -16.89
N ASP A 96 -10.09 -18.04 -17.97
CA ASP A 96 -10.04 -16.67 -18.48
C ASP A 96 -10.82 -15.67 -17.61
N MET A 97 -10.33 -14.43 -17.61
CA MET A 97 -11.07 -13.28 -17.10
C MET A 97 -12.04 -12.75 -18.18
N PRO A 98 -13.13 -12.05 -17.80
CA PRO A 98 -13.99 -11.34 -18.75
C PRO A 98 -13.16 -10.43 -19.66
N LYS A 99 -13.46 -10.41 -20.96
CA LYS A 99 -12.66 -9.67 -21.97
C LYS A 99 -12.58 -8.17 -21.69
N GLU A 100 -13.60 -7.65 -21.06
CA GLU A 100 -13.78 -6.24 -20.75
C GLU A 100 -13.28 -5.87 -19.34
N MET A 101 -12.74 -6.83 -18.58
CA MET A 101 -12.12 -6.57 -17.30
C MET A 101 -10.78 -5.82 -17.50
N ALA A 102 -10.46 -4.95 -16.56
CA ALA A 102 -9.13 -4.37 -16.46
C ALA A 102 -8.07 -5.45 -16.14
N HIS A 103 -6.81 -5.17 -16.47
CA HIS A 103 -5.73 -6.16 -16.37
C HIS A 103 -4.86 -5.99 -15.12
N SER A 104 -4.91 -4.82 -14.49
CA SER A 104 -4.03 -4.46 -13.37
C SER A 104 -4.68 -3.39 -12.50
N HIS A 105 -4.12 -3.15 -11.29
CA HIS A 105 -4.56 -2.06 -10.41
C HIS A 105 -6.03 -2.15 -10.01
N LEU A 106 -6.53 -3.38 -9.91
CA LEU A 106 -7.88 -3.73 -9.54
C LEU A 106 -8.07 -3.50 -8.04
N GLY A 107 -9.25 -3.03 -7.64
CA GLY A 107 -9.72 -3.21 -6.28
C GLY A 107 -10.29 -4.63 -6.15
N MET A 108 -9.90 -5.40 -5.13
CA MET A 108 -10.42 -6.75 -4.95
C MET A 108 -10.73 -7.05 -3.48
N ALA A 109 -11.77 -7.84 -3.25
CA ALA A 109 -12.12 -8.36 -1.93
C ALA A 109 -12.76 -9.75 -2.07
N THR A 110 -12.76 -10.55 -1.02
CA THR A 110 -13.37 -11.88 -1.05
C THR A 110 -14.00 -12.26 0.28
N ASP A 111 -15.11 -12.99 0.22
CA ASP A 111 -15.74 -13.68 1.36
C ASP A 111 -15.34 -15.18 1.42
N GLY A 112 -14.36 -15.58 0.59
CA GLY A 112 -13.89 -16.96 0.44
C GLY A 112 -14.59 -17.73 -0.68
N ARG A 113 -15.87 -17.46 -0.92
CA ARG A 113 -16.67 -18.12 -1.97
C ARG A 113 -16.75 -17.28 -3.25
N TYR A 114 -16.82 -15.97 -3.08
CA TYR A 114 -16.90 -14.99 -4.14
C TYR A 114 -15.70 -14.04 -4.08
N ILE A 115 -15.15 -13.72 -5.24
CA ILE A 115 -14.10 -12.71 -5.39
C ILE A 115 -14.69 -11.54 -6.16
N TYR A 116 -14.80 -10.40 -5.50
CA TYR A 116 -15.29 -9.15 -6.07
C TYR A 116 -14.11 -8.40 -6.67
N VAL A 117 -14.25 -7.97 -7.92
CA VAL A 117 -13.22 -7.26 -8.67
C VAL A 117 -13.81 -5.95 -9.17
N VAL A 118 -13.24 -4.83 -8.72
CA VAL A 118 -13.73 -3.49 -9.00
C VAL A 118 -12.68 -2.73 -9.79
N THR A 119 -13.11 -2.02 -10.83
CA THR A 119 -12.35 -1.00 -11.53
C THR A 119 -10.99 -1.48 -12.06
N GLY A 120 -9.99 -0.61 -12.14
CA GLY A 120 -8.61 -0.91 -12.52
C GLY A 120 -8.26 -0.46 -13.94
N GLN A 121 -7.04 -0.79 -14.37
CA GLN A 121 -6.44 -0.29 -15.60
C GLN A 121 -6.38 -1.32 -16.73
N TYR A 122 -6.69 -0.88 -17.94
CA TYR A 122 -6.48 -1.65 -19.16
C TYR A 122 -5.01 -1.68 -19.60
N GLY A 123 -4.55 -2.87 -19.97
CA GLY A 123 -3.27 -3.03 -20.65
C GLY A 123 -2.04 -2.73 -19.79
N PRO A 124 -0.84 -2.88 -20.37
CA PRO A 124 0.44 -2.78 -19.66
C PRO A 124 0.98 -1.34 -19.54
N GLN A 125 0.33 -0.37 -20.16
CA GLN A 125 0.75 1.04 -20.19
C GLN A 125 -0.25 1.91 -19.43
N CYS A 126 0.00 3.22 -19.36
CA CYS A 126 -0.80 4.16 -18.57
C CYS A 126 -2.15 4.51 -19.22
N ARG A 127 -2.86 3.50 -19.74
CA ARG A 127 -4.20 3.67 -20.29
C ARG A 127 -5.18 3.99 -19.15
N GLY A 128 -6.30 4.63 -19.50
CA GLY A 128 -7.32 5.00 -18.53
C GLY A 128 -7.91 3.80 -17.78
N PRO A 129 -8.38 4.01 -16.54
CA PRO A 129 -9.09 2.99 -15.78
C PRO A 129 -10.53 2.78 -16.28
N THR A 130 -11.19 1.74 -15.78
CA THR A 130 -12.61 1.42 -16.04
C THR A 130 -13.46 1.60 -14.80
N ALA A 131 -14.77 1.82 -14.93
CA ALA A 131 -15.71 1.78 -13.81
C ALA A 131 -16.34 0.39 -13.59
N ARG A 132 -16.09 -0.58 -14.47
CA ARG A 132 -16.73 -1.90 -14.41
C ARG A 132 -16.38 -2.67 -13.15
N THR A 133 -17.34 -3.46 -12.69
CA THR A 133 -17.24 -4.32 -11.51
C THR A 133 -17.71 -5.71 -11.88
N PHE A 134 -17.03 -6.74 -11.37
CA PHE A 134 -17.32 -8.14 -11.61
C PHE A 134 -17.27 -8.91 -10.30
N VAL A 135 -17.87 -10.10 -10.31
CA VAL A 135 -17.74 -11.08 -9.25
C VAL A 135 -17.45 -12.45 -9.86
N LEU A 136 -16.47 -13.15 -9.28
CA LEU A 136 -16.15 -14.53 -9.58
C LEU A 136 -16.73 -15.43 -8.50
N ASP A 137 -17.52 -16.41 -8.90
CA ASP A 137 -17.90 -17.56 -8.10
C ASP A 137 -16.78 -18.63 -8.17
N THR A 138 -16.11 -18.94 -7.05
CA THR A 138 -14.88 -19.74 -7.07
C THR A 138 -15.08 -21.25 -7.30
N GLU A 139 -16.22 -21.83 -6.91
CA GLU A 139 -16.55 -23.24 -7.17
C GLU A 139 -17.00 -23.45 -8.63
N THR A 140 -17.87 -22.60 -9.16
CA THR A 140 -18.37 -22.73 -10.55
C THR A 140 -17.42 -22.12 -11.58
N LYS A 141 -16.48 -21.28 -11.14
CA LYS A 141 -15.52 -20.54 -11.97
C LYS A 141 -16.22 -19.62 -12.98
N GLN A 142 -17.42 -19.17 -12.65
CA GLN A 142 -18.22 -18.28 -13.47
C GLN A 142 -18.08 -16.83 -13.01
N TRP A 143 -18.02 -15.94 -13.98
CA TRP A 143 -18.01 -14.50 -13.76
C TRP A 143 -19.40 -13.93 -13.98
N ARG A 144 -19.74 -12.91 -13.19
CA ARG A 144 -20.94 -12.08 -13.38
C ARG A 144 -20.59 -10.62 -13.24
N ASP A 145 -21.35 -9.77 -13.91
CA ASP A 145 -21.26 -8.32 -13.75
C ASP A 145 -21.93 -7.86 -12.44
N LEU A 146 -21.38 -6.79 -11.88
CA LEU A 146 -21.99 -6.00 -10.81
C LEU A 146 -22.16 -4.55 -11.27
N PRO A 147 -23.01 -3.74 -10.60
CA PRO A 147 -23.11 -2.31 -10.87
C PRO A 147 -21.73 -1.63 -10.97
N PRO A 148 -21.47 -0.85 -12.02
CA PRO A 148 -20.21 -0.13 -12.16
C PRO A 148 -20.11 0.97 -11.10
N LEU A 149 -18.88 1.36 -10.74
CA LEU A 149 -18.65 2.55 -9.91
C LEU A 149 -19.22 3.81 -10.59
N PRO A 150 -19.59 4.85 -9.81
CA PRO A 150 -20.04 6.12 -10.39
C PRO A 150 -19.00 6.78 -11.31
N VAL A 151 -17.70 6.59 -11.00
CA VAL A 151 -16.58 7.06 -11.82
C VAL A 151 -15.42 6.05 -11.77
N PRO A 152 -14.60 5.94 -12.84
CA PRO A 152 -13.43 5.06 -12.85
C PRO A 152 -12.39 5.39 -11.77
N ARG A 153 -11.70 4.37 -11.27
CA ARG A 153 -10.63 4.50 -10.26
C ARG A 153 -9.40 3.64 -10.58
N TYR A 154 -8.24 4.14 -10.18
CA TYR A 154 -6.97 3.43 -10.32
C TYR A 154 -6.47 2.99 -8.95
N ALA A 155 -6.29 1.68 -8.76
CA ALA A 155 -5.80 1.03 -7.54
C ALA A 155 -6.47 1.55 -6.24
N PRO A 156 -7.82 1.53 -6.14
CA PRO A 156 -8.49 1.92 -4.90
C PRO A 156 -8.29 0.89 -3.79
N ALA A 157 -8.41 1.35 -2.54
CA ALA A 157 -8.58 0.48 -1.39
C ALA A 157 -9.96 -0.20 -1.48
N THR A 158 -10.04 -1.52 -1.34
CA THR A 158 -11.29 -2.28 -1.49
C THR A 158 -11.36 -3.38 -0.44
N GLN A 159 -12.50 -3.50 0.26
CA GLN A 159 -12.71 -4.56 1.24
C GLN A 159 -14.21 -4.84 1.47
N LEU A 160 -14.55 -6.06 1.90
CA LEU A 160 -15.89 -6.37 2.40
C LEU A 160 -15.99 -5.98 3.88
N TRP A 161 -17.02 -5.22 4.24
CA TRP A 161 -17.31 -4.85 5.62
C TRP A 161 -18.82 -4.72 5.82
N ARG A 162 -19.34 -5.29 6.91
CA ARG A 162 -20.78 -5.22 7.27
C ARG A 162 -21.74 -5.59 6.13
N GLY A 163 -21.40 -6.64 5.37
CA GLY A 163 -22.21 -7.13 4.24
C GLY A 163 -22.19 -6.23 3.00
N ARG A 164 -21.24 -5.30 2.93
CA ARG A 164 -21.10 -4.36 1.81
C ARG A 164 -19.68 -4.43 1.24
N LEU A 165 -19.57 -4.28 -0.07
CA LEU A 165 -18.31 -4.09 -0.77
C LEU A 165 -17.95 -2.61 -0.72
N HIS A 166 -16.93 -2.25 0.04
CA HIS A 166 -16.44 -0.88 0.18
C HIS A 166 -15.28 -0.62 -0.78
N VAL A 167 -15.31 0.52 -1.46
CA VAL A 167 -14.29 0.97 -2.40
C VAL A 167 -13.99 2.43 -2.13
N MET A 168 -12.73 2.76 -1.85
CA MET A 168 -12.36 4.10 -1.43
C MET A 168 -10.98 4.53 -1.92
N GLY A 169 -10.82 5.84 -2.08
CA GLY A 169 -9.54 6.41 -2.48
C GLY A 169 -9.19 6.12 -3.94
N GLY A 170 -7.97 5.63 -4.18
CA GLY A 170 -7.42 5.43 -5.52
C GLY A 170 -7.02 6.75 -6.19
N SER A 171 -6.42 6.66 -7.37
CA SER A 171 -6.29 7.84 -8.24
C SER A 171 -7.51 7.99 -9.15
N LYS A 172 -7.81 9.24 -9.50
CA LYS A 172 -8.70 9.57 -10.63
C LYS A 172 -8.07 9.11 -11.96
N GLU A 173 -8.81 9.24 -13.05
CA GLU A 173 -8.43 8.72 -14.38
C GLU A 173 -7.04 9.13 -14.88
N ASN A 174 -6.55 10.29 -14.44
CA ASN A 174 -5.23 10.79 -14.80
C ASN A 174 -4.07 10.09 -14.07
N ARG A 175 -4.35 9.12 -13.18
CA ARG A 175 -3.37 8.40 -12.33
C ARG A 175 -2.53 9.28 -11.42
N HIS A 176 -2.94 10.53 -11.21
CA HIS A 176 -2.17 11.50 -10.44
C HIS A 176 -2.98 12.10 -9.30
N THR A 177 -4.19 12.59 -9.62
CA THR A 177 -5.06 13.22 -8.63
C THR A 177 -5.62 12.17 -7.68
N PRO A 178 -5.43 12.31 -6.37
CA PRO A 178 -6.05 11.40 -5.41
C PRO A 178 -7.57 11.56 -5.42
N GLY A 179 -8.29 10.44 -5.45
CA GLY A 179 -9.71 10.39 -5.12
C GLY A 179 -9.89 10.31 -3.61
N LEU A 180 -10.89 10.99 -3.06
CA LEU A 180 -11.27 10.92 -1.65
C LEU A 180 -12.59 10.18 -1.45
N GLU A 181 -13.27 9.89 -2.55
CA GLU A 181 -14.58 9.28 -2.54
C GLU A 181 -14.51 7.87 -1.97
N HIS A 182 -15.53 7.53 -1.21
CA HIS A 182 -15.76 6.23 -0.62
C HIS A 182 -17.17 5.82 -1.00
N TRP A 183 -17.30 4.64 -1.60
CA TRP A 183 -18.58 4.06 -1.97
C TRP A 183 -18.73 2.67 -1.38
N SER A 184 -19.97 2.26 -1.19
CA SER A 184 -20.27 0.88 -0.84
C SER A 184 -21.46 0.32 -1.61
N LEU A 185 -21.46 -0.98 -1.84
CA LEU A 185 -22.55 -1.72 -2.46
C LEU A 185 -22.92 -2.91 -1.58
N ALA A 186 -24.18 -3.02 -1.17
CA ALA A 186 -24.64 -4.21 -0.46
C ALA A 186 -24.50 -5.44 -1.36
N VAL A 187 -23.85 -6.48 -0.84
CA VAL A 187 -23.63 -7.74 -1.56
C VAL A 187 -23.98 -8.93 -0.69
N LYS A 188 -24.59 -9.95 -1.31
CA LYS A 188 -24.87 -11.23 -0.66
C LYS A 188 -24.86 -12.33 -1.71
N ASP A 189 -24.20 -13.44 -1.41
CA ASP A 189 -24.10 -14.62 -2.27
C ASP A 189 -23.65 -14.27 -3.70
N GLY A 190 -22.68 -13.35 -3.81
CA GLY A 190 -22.15 -12.88 -5.09
C GLY A 190 -23.14 -12.09 -5.94
N ASN A 191 -24.17 -11.49 -5.33
CA ASN A 191 -25.14 -10.61 -6.00
C ASN A 191 -25.15 -9.23 -5.33
N ALA A 192 -25.34 -8.18 -6.13
CA ALA A 192 -25.66 -6.86 -5.61
C ALA A 192 -27.11 -6.82 -5.13
N LEU A 193 -27.34 -6.22 -3.95
CA LEU A 193 -28.68 -6.00 -3.41
C LEU A 193 -29.24 -4.62 -3.76
N GLU A 194 -28.41 -3.77 -4.38
CA GLU A 194 -28.70 -2.40 -4.77
C GLU A 194 -28.29 -2.20 -6.23
N LYS A 195 -28.96 -1.30 -6.94
CA LYS A 195 -28.66 -1.00 -8.35
C LYS A 195 -27.51 0.00 -8.51
N GLU A 196 -27.25 0.78 -7.47
CA GLU A 196 -26.28 1.87 -7.48
C GLU A 196 -25.43 1.81 -6.22
N TRP A 197 -24.22 2.34 -6.32
CA TRP A 197 -23.31 2.47 -5.19
C TRP A 197 -23.75 3.61 -4.27
N ARG A 198 -23.78 3.34 -2.97
CA ARG A 198 -24.01 4.36 -1.95
C ARG A 198 -22.74 5.16 -1.71
N THR A 199 -22.84 6.48 -1.62
CA THR A 199 -21.74 7.33 -1.14
C THR A 199 -21.61 7.22 0.38
N GLU A 200 -20.38 7.02 0.84
CA GLU A 200 -20.01 6.94 2.26
C GLU A 200 -19.19 8.17 2.68
N ILE A 201 -18.79 8.20 3.96
CA ILE A 201 -17.82 9.16 4.46
C ILE A 201 -16.47 9.03 3.72
N SER A 202 -16.03 10.14 3.13
CA SER A 202 -14.78 10.24 2.38
C SER A 202 -13.57 9.83 3.23
N ILE A 203 -12.58 9.19 2.60
CA ILE A 203 -11.33 8.82 3.27
C ILE A 203 -10.51 10.09 3.61
N PRO A 204 -9.83 10.16 4.78
CA PRO A 204 -9.06 11.35 5.18
C PRO A 204 -7.94 11.70 4.21
N ARG A 205 -7.30 10.67 3.61
CA ARG A 205 -6.29 10.83 2.58
C ARG A 205 -6.50 9.84 1.44
N GLY A 206 -6.56 10.37 0.23
CA GLY A 206 -6.83 9.62 -1.00
C GLY A 206 -5.59 9.05 -1.67
N GLY A 207 -5.75 8.54 -2.89
CA GLY A 207 -4.65 8.04 -3.71
C GLY A 207 -4.51 6.51 -3.71
N PRO A 208 -3.67 5.97 -4.61
CA PRO A 208 -3.63 4.55 -4.92
C PRO A 208 -2.76 3.72 -3.97
N HIS A 209 -2.83 2.41 -4.17
CA HIS A 209 -1.86 1.44 -3.67
C HIS A 209 -1.81 1.26 -2.14
N ARG A 210 -2.97 1.42 -1.50
CA ARG A 210 -3.19 1.33 -0.05
C ARG A 210 -3.63 -0.08 0.34
N ALA A 211 -3.25 -0.52 1.54
CA ALA A 211 -3.87 -1.71 2.14
C ALA A 211 -5.25 -1.34 2.71
N CYS A 212 -6.22 -2.25 2.56
CA CYS A 212 -7.58 -2.09 3.09
C CYS A 212 -7.98 -3.37 3.83
N ILE A 213 -8.14 -3.27 5.14
CA ILE A 213 -8.18 -4.43 6.04
C ILE A 213 -9.36 -4.28 6.99
N VAL A 214 -10.14 -5.35 7.17
CA VAL A 214 -11.20 -5.38 8.18
C VAL A 214 -10.81 -6.34 9.29
N VAL A 215 -10.78 -5.84 10.53
CA VAL A 215 -10.51 -6.64 11.74
C VAL A 215 -11.41 -6.14 12.85
N GLU A 216 -12.02 -7.06 13.61
CA GLU A 216 -12.89 -6.73 14.76
C GLU A 216 -13.96 -5.67 14.43
N ASP A 217 -14.63 -5.83 13.29
CA ASP A 217 -15.67 -4.91 12.77
C ASP A 217 -15.21 -3.46 12.56
N ARG A 218 -13.92 -3.25 12.33
CA ARG A 218 -13.33 -1.95 11.97
C ARG A 218 -12.60 -2.05 10.65
N LEU A 219 -12.64 -0.99 9.85
CA LEU A 219 -11.95 -0.91 8.56
C LEU A 219 -10.71 -0.04 8.69
N TYR A 220 -9.56 -0.58 8.30
CA TYR A 220 -8.26 0.07 8.34
C TYR A 220 -7.79 0.37 6.92
N VAL A 221 -7.33 1.60 6.69
CA VAL A 221 -6.61 1.98 5.47
C VAL A 221 -5.20 2.41 5.83
N ILE A 222 -4.21 1.77 5.21
CA ILE A 222 -2.81 1.86 5.62
C ILE A 222 -1.93 2.23 4.42
N GLY A 223 -1.04 3.20 4.63
CA GLY A 223 0.04 3.54 3.71
C GLY A 223 -0.43 4.12 2.39
N GLY A 224 0.11 3.63 1.29
CA GLY A 224 -0.19 4.06 -0.07
C GLY A 224 0.58 5.29 -0.53
N GLN A 225 0.16 5.84 -1.65
CA GLN A 225 0.82 7.00 -2.26
C GLN A 225 -0.17 8.01 -2.84
N GLU A 226 0.33 9.20 -3.13
CA GLU A 226 -0.30 10.19 -4.01
C GLU A 226 0.58 10.38 -5.25
N GLY A 227 -0.06 10.54 -6.40
CA GLY A 227 0.63 10.54 -7.69
C GLY A 227 1.06 9.14 -8.14
N ASP A 228 1.20 8.97 -9.45
CA ASP A 228 1.79 7.81 -10.10
C ASP A 228 2.22 8.23 -11.52
N PHE A 229 2.78 7.28 -12.28
CA PHE A 229 3.11 7.46 -13.69
C PHE A 229 1.85 7.81 -14.49
N MET A 230 1.99 8.81 -15.36
CA MET A 230 0.90 9.27 -16.24
C MET A 230 1.19 8.90 -17.68
N ALA A 231 0.15 8.78 -18.51
CA ALA A 231 0.33 8.72 -19.96
C ALA A 231 1.00 10.01 -20.45
N LYS A 232 1.98 9.87 -21.36
CA LYS A 232 2.49 11.02 -22.12
C LYS A 232 1.35 11.61 -22.96
N PRO A 233 1.10 12.93 -22.88
CA PRO A 233 0.12 13.58 -23.73
C PRO A 233 0.34 13.24 -25.20
N GLY A 234 -0.73 12.89 -25.92
CA GLY A 234 -0.68 12.52 -27.33
C GLY A 234 -0.04 11.16 -27.65
N SER A 235 0.37 10.35 -26.66
CA SER A 235 0.94 9.04 -26.94
C SER A 235 -0.13 8.04 -27.40
N PRO A 236 -0.04 7.49 -28.63
CA PRO A 236 -1.04 6.53 -29.14
C PRO A 236 -1.03 5.20 -28.39
N ILE A 237 0.04 4.93 -27.62
CA ILE A 237 0.23 3.70 -26.83
C ILE A 237 0.19 3.96 -25.33
N PHE A 238 -0.22 5.16 -24.89
CA PHE A 238 -0.29 5.56 -23.48
C PHE A 238 1.05 5.39 -22.74
N LYS A 239 2.17 5.66 -23.41
CA LYS A 239 3.51 5.46 -22.84
C LYS A 239 3.62 6.19 -21.50
N CYS A 240 3.97 5.45 -20.46
CA CYS A 240 4.09 6.02 -19.12
C CYS A 240 5.25 7.03 -19.02
N SER A 241 5.00 8.10 -18.28
CA SER A 241 5.98 9.12 -17.91
C SER A 241 6.00 9.26 -16.40
N ARG A 242 7.19 9.29 -15.82
CA ARG A 242 7.38 9.54 -14.39
C ARG A 242 6.81 10.90 -14.00
N ARG A 243 6.25 10.94 -12.80
CA ARG A 243 5.74 12.15 -12.13
C ARG A 243 6.18 12.12 -10.67
N ASN A 244 5.86 13.20 -9.96
CA ASN A 244 6.06 13.23 -8.52
C ASN A 244 5.11 12.21 -7.87
N GLU A 245 5.66 11.46 -6.93
CA GLU A 245 4.96 10.44 -6.14
C GLU A 245 5.37 10.69 -4.69
N VAL A 246 4.40 10.72 -3.79
CA VAL A 246 4.62 10.83 -2.35
C VAL A 246 4.07 9.59 -1.69
N VAL A 247 4.90 8.89 -0.93
CA VAL A 247 4.52 7.66 -0.21
C VAL A 247 4.19 8.03 1.23
N TYR A 248 3.19 7.39 1.82
CA TYR A 248 2.70 7.71 3.16
C TYR A 248 2.86 6.54 4.13
N SER A 249 3.01 6.87 5.41
CA SER A 249 2.98 5.94 6.53
C SER A 249 1.66 5.99 7.30
N ASP A 250 0.72 6.84 6.87
CA ASP A 250 -0.54 7.10 7.58
C ASP A 250 -1.35 5.81 7.78
N VAL A 251 -2.02 5.72 8.93
CA VAL A 251 -2.94 4.64 9.29
C VAL A 251 -4.25 5.28 9.73
N TYR A 252 -5.32 4.97 9.01
CA TYR A 252 -6.66 5.42 9.37
C TYR A 252 -7.54 4.22 9.70
N MET A 253 -8.38 4.36 10.72
CA MET A 253 -9.38 3.38 11.10
C MET A 253 -10.76 4.03 11.07
N LEU A 254 -11.67 3.43 10.32
CA LEU A 254 -13.08 3.76 10.32
C LEU A 254 -13.77 2.89 11.36
N ASP A 255 -14.31 3.53 12.39
CA ASP A 255 -14.93 2.84 13.51
C ASP A 255 -16.39 2.44 13.23
N ASP A 256 -17.01 1.83 14.23
CA ASP A 256 -18.38 1.36 14.20
C ASP A 256 -19.42 2.48 14.04
N GLU A 257 -19.07 3.71 14.44
CA GLU A 257 -19.86 4.92 14.28
C GLU A 257 -19.62 5.62 12.93
N MET A 258 -18.86 4.99 12.01
CA MET A 258 -18.46 5.55 10.72
C MET A 258 -17.64 6.83 10.86
N LYS A 259 -16.77 6.91 11.88
CA LYS A 259 -15.83 8.01 12.09
C LYS A 259 -14.40 7.55 11.83
N TRP A 260 -13.69 8.31 11.01
CA TRP A 260 -12.27 8.09 10.78
C TRP A 260 -11.45 8.56 11.98
N LYS A 261 -10.53 7.71 12.42
CA LYS A 261 -9.52 7.99 13.44
C LYS A 261 -8.14 7.76 12.84
N GLU A 262 -7.24 8.69 13.09
CA GLU A 262 -5.82 8.50 12.79
C GLU A 262 -5.18 7.65 13.90
N LEU A 263 -4.39 6.66 13.50
CA LEU A 263 -3.67 5.76 14.39
C LEU A 263 -2.15 5.96 14.22
N PRO A 264 -1.32 5.40 15.11
CA PRO A 264 0.13 5.49 14.99
C PRO A 264 0.60 5.05 13.58
N PRO A 265 1.45 5.86 12.93
CA PRO A 265 1.88 5.59 11.55
C PRO A 265 2.81 4.38 11.49
N MET A 266 2.91 3.77 10.30
CA MET A 266 3.90 2.74 10.02
C MET A 266 5.32 3.23 10.34
N PRO A 267 6.26 2.34 10.69
CA PRO A 267 7.66 2.71 10.98
C PRO A 267 8.36 3.46 9.83
N LYS A 268 7.85 3.28 8.61
CA LYS A 268 8.28 3.99 7.41
C LYS A 268 7.13 4.07 6.38
N PRO A 269 7.16 5.04 5.47
CA PRO A 269 6.19 5.11 4.39
C PRO A 269 6.23 3.89 3.48
N ASP A 270 5.08 3.38 3.08
CA ASP A 270 4.98 2.20 2.21
C ASP A 270 3.74 2.21 1.32
N SER A 271 3.91 1.88 0.04
CA SER A 271 2.85 1.73 -0.96
C SER A 271 2.98 0.42 -1.73
N HIS A 272 2.03 0.12 -2.63
CA HIS A 272 1.95 -1.13 -3.39
C HIS A 272 1.78 -2.34 -2.46
N ILE A 273 0.95 -2.16 -1.44
CA ILE A 273 0.68 -3.10 -0.36
C ILE A 273 -0.80 -3.56 -0.35
N GLU A 274 -1.52 -3.44 -1.46
CA GLU A 274 -2.97 -3.73 -1.55
C GLU A 274 -3.32 -5.17 -1.13
N PHE A 275 -2.46 -6.12 -1.48
CA PHE A 275 -2.58 -7.55 -1.17
C PHE A 275 -1.36 -8.09 -0.42
N ALA A 276 -0.58 -7.19 0.17
CA ALA A 276 0.72 -7.49 0.77
C ALA A 276 0.65 -7.63 2.29
N TRP A 277 -0.48 -8.11 2.81
CA TRP A 277 -0.79 -8.16 4.22
C TRP A 277 -1.58 -9.41 4.61
N VAL A 278 -1.52 -9.77 5.89
CA VAL A 278 -2.37 -10.79 6.53
C VAL A 278 -2.71 -10.37 7.96
N VAL A 279 -3.79 -10.91 8.51
CA VAL A 279 -4.16 -10.75 9.92
C VAL A 279 -3.88 -12.06 10.64
N VAL A 280 -3.00 -12.03 11.65
CA VAL A 280 -2.60 -13.21 12.43
C VAL A 280 -2.39 -12.80 13.89
N ASN A 281 -2.94 -13.56 14.84
CA ASN A 281 -2.79 -13.35 16.29
C ASN A 281 -2.99 -11.88 16.72
N ASN A 282 -4.19 -11.35 16.43
CA ASN A 282 -4.57 -9.96 16.66
C ASN A 282 -3.54 -8.91 16.17
N SER A 283 -2.90 -9.21 15.05
CA SER A 283 -1.92 -8.32 14.44
C SER A 283 -2.10 -8.26 12.94
N ILE A 284 -1.96 -7.06 12.38
CA ILE A 284 -1.81 -6.86 10.95
C ILE A 284 -0.33 -7.00 10.62
N VAL A 285 0.02 -7.90 9.70
CA VAL A 285 1.39 -8.08 9.21
C VAL A 285 1.44 -7.62 7.76
N ILE A 286 2.34 -6.68 7.44
CA ILE A 286 2.54 -6.13 6.09
C ILE A 286 3.97 -6.44 5.64
N ILE A 287 4.13 -6.91 4.41
CA ILE A 287 5.44 -7.25 3.84
C ILE A 287 5.60 -6.75 2.42
N GLY A 288 6.83 -6.38 2.06
CA GLY A 288 7.11 -5.83 0.74
C GLY A 288 6.52 -4.43 0.59
N GLY A 289 6.44 -3.94 -0.65
CA GLY A 289 5.96 -2.61 -0.98
C GLY A 289 7.04 -1.71 -1.58
N THR A 290 6.72 -0.43 -1.71
CA THR A 290 7.60 0.63 -2.22
C THR A 290 7.63 1.76 -1.21
N THR A 291 8.83 2.19 -0.87
CA THR A 291 9.05 3.26 0.11
C THR A 291 9.63 4.51 -0.54
N GLU A 292 10.04 5.47 0.28
CA GLU A 292 10.63 6.73 -0.15
C GLU A 292 11.80 6.50 -1.12
N LYS A 293 11.90 7.40 -2.11
CA LYS A 293 12.95 7.35 -3.12
C LYS A 293 14.31 7.55 -2.47
N HIS A 294 15.33 6.93 -3.06
CA HIS A 294 16.70 7.11 -2.61
C HIS A 294 17.06 8.61 -2.57
N PRO A 295 17.57 9.14 -1.45
CA PRO A 295 17.67 10.59 -1.23
C PRO A 295 18.55 11.29 -2.27
N VAL A 296 19.62 10.64 -2.72
CA VAL A 296 20.54 11.14 -3.76
C VAL A 296 20.09 10.78 -5.18
N THR A 297 20.05 9.49 -5.52
CA THR A 297 19.78 9.03 -6.89
C THR A 297 18.33 9.19 -7.36
N LYS A 298 17.41 9.51 -6.44
CA LYS A 298 15.95 9.59 -6.67
C LYS A 298 15.33 8.31 -7.27
N LYS A 299 16.06 7.19 -7.23
CA LYS A 299 15.57 5.88 -7.65
C LYS A 299 14.48 5.39 -6.69
N MET A 300 13.50 4.67 -7.24
CA MET A 300 12.51 3.92 -6.47
C MET A 300 13.22 2.92 -5.56
N VAL A 301 12.75 2.81 -4.32
CA VAL A 301 13.26 1.85 -3.32
C VAL A 301 12.14 0.93 -2.92
N LEU A 302 12.39 -0.38 -3.02
CA LEU A 302 11.45 -1.40 -2.58
C LEU A 302 11.59 -1.68 -1.09
N ASN A 303 10.52 -2.12 -0.45
CA ASN A 303 10.55 -2.54 0.94
C ASN A 303 10.87 -4.04 1.05
N GLY A 304 11.65 -4.39 2.07
CA GLY A 304 11.94 -5.78 2.44
C GLY A 304 11.78 -6.02 3.93
N GLU A 305 11.26 -5.06 4.69
CA GLU A 305 10.96 -5.23 6.10
C GLU A 305 9.57 -5.84 6.29
N VAL A 306 9.41 -6.58 7.38
CA VAL A 306 8.13 -7.17 7.79
C VAL A 306 7.61 -6.33 8.94
N PHE A 307 6.54 -5.58 8.70
CA PHE A 307 5.89 -4.77 9.72
C PHE A 307 4.79 -5.55 10.41
N ARG A 308 4.67 -5.36 11.72
CA ARG A 308 3.56 -5.85 12.53
C ARG A 308 2.92 -4.66 13.24
N PHE A 309 1.62 -4.49 13.05
CA PHE A 309 0.77 -3.65 13.89
C PHE A 309 0.02 -4.55 14.87
N ASN A 310 0.31 -4.42 16.17
CA ASN A 310 -0.41 -5.13 17.21
C ASN A 310 -1.70 -4.36 17.53
N LEU A 311 -2.86 -5.01 17.40
CA LEU A 311 -4.17 -4.34 17.52
C LEU A 311 -4.56 -4.07 18.98
N ASP A 312 -4.03 -4.83 19.95
CA ASP A 312 -4.26 -4.60 21.38
C ASP A 312 -3.57 -3.32 21.88
N THR A 313 -2.34 -3.09 21.41
CA THR A 313 -1.47 -2.00 21.88
C THR A 313 -1.42 -0.82 20.92
N LEU A 314 -1.92 -0.99 19.69
CA LEU A 314 -1.80 -0.05 18.57
C LEU A 314 -0.36 0.36 18.28
N LYS A 315 0.59 -0.57 18.47
CA LYS A 315 2.02 -0.34 18.26
C LYS A 315 2.55 -1.08 17.05
N TRP A 316 3.40 -0.40 16.30
CA TRP A 316 4.17 -0.98 15.21
C TRP A 316 5.48 -1.59 15.70
N SER A 317 5.92 -2.66 15.03
CA SER A 317 7.24 -3.26 15.19
C SER A 317 7.73 -3.83 13.86
N VAL A 318 9.05 -3.83 13.67
CA VAL A 318 9.71 -4.57 12.58
C VAL A 318 10.05 -5.96 13.11
N ILE A 319 9.43 -7.00 12.56
CA ILE A 319 9.54 -8.38 13.08
C ILE A 319 10.40 -9.30 12.21
N GLY A 320 10.96 -8.78 11.11
CA GLY A 320 11.86 -9.53 10.25
C GLY A 320 12.12 -8.84 8.92
N LYS A 321 12.80 -9.55 8.01
CA LYS A 321 13.11 -9.08 6.67
C LYS A 321 12.84 -10.19 5.65
N LEU A 322 12.33 -9.80 4.49
CA LEU A 322 12.18 -10.67 3.33
C LEU A 322 13.56 -11.07 2.77
N PRO A 323 13.66 -12.18 2.03
CA PRO A 323 14.89 -12.61 1.35
C PRO A 323 15.43 -11.57 0.36
N TYR A 324 14.57 -10.66 -0.08
CA TYR A 324 14.88 -9.56 -0.98
C TYR A 324 13.77 -8.50 -0.87
N ARG A 325 14.07 -7.28 -1.33
CA ARG A 325 13.07 -6.20 -1.40
C ARG A 325 12.17 -6.42 -2.61
N VAL A 326 10.87 -6.23 -2.44
CA VAL A 326 9.86 -6.57 -3.46
C VAL A 326 8.60 -5.73 -3.27
N LYS A 327 7.92 -5.36 -4.36
CA LYS A 327 6.60 -4.73 -4.32
C LYS A 327 5.54 -5.57 -5.03
N THR A 328 4.27 -5.22 -4.83
CA THR A 328 3.11 -5.88 -5.43
C THR A 328 3.13 -7.40 -5.20
N THR A 329 3.54 -7.81 -4.00
CA THR A 329 3.51 -9.20 -3.57
C THR A 329 2.09 -9.61 -3.18
N LEU A 330 1.79 -10.88 -3.39
CA LEU A 330 0.60 -11.53 -2.84
C LEU A 330 1.02 -12.28 -1.58
N VAL A 331 0.27 -12.09 -0.50
CA VAL A 331 0.62 -12.63 0.82
C VAL A 331 -0.52 -13.48 1.35
N GLY A 332 -0.18 -14.62 1.94
CA GLY A 332 -1.15 -15.54 2.53
C GLY A 332 -0.60 -16.19 3.79
N PHE A 333 -1.49 -16.54 4.71
CA PHE A 333 -1.12 -17.28 5.92
C PHE A 333 -1.86 -18.62 5.94
N TRP A 334 -1.11 -19.72 5.99
CA TRP A 334 -1.68 -21.06 5.88
C TRP A 334 -0.86 -22.04 6.72
N ASN A 335 -1.54 -22.86 7.54
CA ASN A 335 -0.93 -23.86 8.43
C ASN A 335 0.26 -23.36 9.26
N GLY A 336 0.15 -22.13 9.79
CA GLY A 336 1.19 -21.52 10.62
C GLY A 336 2.36 -20.88 9.85
N TRP A 337 2.27 -20.84 8.51
CA TRP A 337 3.29 -20.27 7.63
C TRP A 337 2.77 -19.01 6.94
N LEU A 338 3.56 -17.95 7.03
CA LEU A 338 3.44 -16.78 6.19
C LEU A 338 4.08 -17.07 4.84
N HIS A 339 3.31 -16.93 3.77
CA HIS A 339 3.75 -17.09 2.39
C HIS A 339 3.74 -15.73 1.70
N PHE A 340 4.69 -15.51 0.81
CA PHE A 340 4.54 -14.51 -0.23
C PHE A 340 4.98 -15.06 -1.57
N THR A 341 4.38 -14.53 -2.63
CA THR A 341 4.69 -14.91 -4.00
C THR A 341 4.59 -13.71 -4.93
N SER A 342 5.09 -13.90 -6.14
CA SER A 342 5.04 -12.92 -7.22
C SER A 342 5.78 -11.62 -6.88
N GLY A 343 5.47 -10.56 -7.62
CA GLY A 343 5.92 -9.20 -7.35
C GLY A 343 7.20 -8.81 -8.10
N GLN A 344 7.47 -7.51 -8.10
CA GLN A 344 8.65 -6.95 -8.74
C GLN A 344 9.78 -6.85 -7.71
N ARG A 345 10.79 -7.71 -7.82
CA ARG A 345 11.97 -7.70 -6.95
C ARG A 345 12.90 -6.52 -7.29
N ASP A 346 13.79 -6.14 -6.37
CA ASP A 346 14.90 -5.23 -6.63
C ASP A 346 16.06 -5.86 -7.43
N LYS A 347 16.99 -5.03 -7.90
CA LYS A 347 18.19 -5.51 -8.63
C LYS A 347 19.24 -6.12 -7.70
N GLY A 348 19.23 -5.76 -6.43
CA GLY A 348 20.11 -6.31 -5.40
C GLY A 348 20.36 -5.30 -4.29
N PRO A 349 21.19 -5.63 -3.29
CA PRO A 349 21.46 -4.75 -2.14
C PRO A 349 21.88 -3.33 -2.55
N ASP A 350 22.76 -3.22 -3.55
CA ASP A 350 23.37 -1.95 -3.99
C ASP A 350 22.52 -1.15 -5.00
N ASP A 351 21.53 -1.77 -5.65
CA ASP A 351 20.60 -1.09 -6.55
C ASP A 351 19.15 -1.39 -6.14
N PRO A 352 18.52 -0.48 -5.38
CA PRO A 352 17.17 -0.69 -4.87
C PRO A 352 16.10 -0.59 -5.95
N ALA A 353 16.49 -0.29 -7.20
CA ALA A 353 15.56 -0.17 -8.31
C ALA A 353 14.91 -1.52 -8.65
N PRO A 354 13.64 -1.52 -9.09
CA PRO A 354 12.95 -2.74 -9.48
C PRO A 354 13.59 -3.43 -10.70
N LYS A 355 13.52 -4.76 -10.75
CA LYS A 355 13.90 -5.63 -11.88
C LYS A 355 12.68 -6.33 -12.48
N LYS A 356 12.88 -7.48 -13.14
CA LYS A 356 11.79 -8.31 -13.66
C LYS A 356 10.91 -8.84 -12.52
N VAL A 357 9.62 -9.02 -12.83
CA VAL A 357 8.68 -9.75 -11.98
C VAL A 357 9.21 -11.16 -11.76
N VAL A 358 9.13 -11.63 -10.51
CA VAL A 358 9.49 -13.00 -10.13
C VAL A 358 8.21 -13.78 -9.88
N ALA A 359 8.22 -15.10 -10.09
CA ALA A 359 7.08 -15.99 -9.78
C ALA A 359 7.40 -16.97 -8.64
N ASP A 360 8.48 -16.71 -7.90
CA ASP A 360 8.91 -17.55 -6.80
C ASP A 360 7.97 -17.41 -5.60
N MET A 361 7.65 -18.54 -4.97
CA MET A 361 7.00 -18.57 -3.66
C MET A 361 8.02 -18.77 -2.54
N TRP A 362 7.82 -18.05 -1.44
CA TRP A 362 8.63 -18.13 -0.23
C TRP A 362 7.72 -18.26 0.98
N ARG A 363 8.18 -18.97 2.02
CA ARG A 363 7.45 -19.08 3.28
C ARG A 363 8.35 -19.05 4.51
N THR A 364 7.81 -18.57 5.63
CA THR A 364 8.46 -18.61 6.95
C THR A 364 7.41 -18.84 8.05
N LYS A 365 7.82 -19.36 9.20
CA LYS A 365 6.94 -19.45 10.38
C LYS A 365 6.91 -18.12 11.11
N LEU A 366 5.72 -17.62 11.44
CA LEU A 366 5.57 -16.50 12.36
C LEU A 366 5.50 -17.04 13.80
N LYS A 367 6.61 -16.92 14.54
CA LYS A 367 6.66 -17.15 15.98
C LYS A 367 6.48 -15.83 16.73
N PHE A 368 5.26 -15.49 17.10
CA PHE A 368 5.05 -14.39 18.03
C PHE A 368 5.54 -14.84 19.41
N ILE A 369 6.63 -14.26 19.89
CA ILE A 369 7.06 -14.45 21.29
C ILE A 369 6.09 -13.63 22.13
N PHE A 370 5.38 -14.29 23.04
CA PHE A 370 4.42 -13.70 23.97
C PHE A 370 5.12 -13.02 25.14
#